data_AF-A0A0N4THD1-F1
#
_entry.id   AF-A0A0N4THD1-F1
#
_cell.length_a   1.000
_cell.length_b   1.000
_cell.length_c   1.000
_cell.angle_alpha   90.00
_cell.angle_beta   90.00
_cell.angle_gamma   90.00
#
_symmetry.space_group_name_H-M   'P 1'
#
loop_
_entity.id
_entity.type
_entity.pdbx_description
1 polymer ?
#
loop_
_entity_poly.entity_id
_entity_poly.type
_entity_poly.pdbx_seq_one_letter_code
_entity_poly.pdbx_strand_id
1 'polypeptide(L)'
;MINTLRSKRVCKTAPIAGETKVWQYVSLMRRIYMIDCPGVVYPQGDSETQIILKGVVRVENVKDPINHVQGVLDRVREQYLLKTYSIDPWNDVYNFLTKICVKTGRLLKVNRSIAVIHA
;
A
#
# COMPACT_ATOMS: atom_id res chain seq x y z
N MET A 1 10.03 -1.24 14.84
CA MET A 1 11.17 -0.76 15.66
C MET A 1 11.34 -1.57 16.95
N ILE A 2 10.29 -1.78 17.76
CA ILE A 2 10.38 -2.55 19.02
C ILE A 2 10.99 -3.95 18.83
N ASN A 3 10.53 -4.71 17.84
CA ASN A 3 11.07 -6.05 17.55
C ASN A 3 12.57 -6.04 17.22
N THR A 4 13.03 -4.99 16.52
CA THR A 4 14.44 -4.78 16.20
C THR A 4 15.25 -4.55 17.47
N LEU A 5 14.78 -3.67 18.36
CA LEU A 5 15.43 -3.39 19.65
C LEU A 5 15.45 -4.60 20.59
N ARG A 6 14.46 -5.49 20.48
CA ARG A 6 14.40 -6.74 21.25
C ARG A 6 15.13 -7.91 20.61
N SER A 7 15.60 -7.76 19.37
CA SER A 7 16.18 -8.83 18.54
C SER A 7 15.32 -10.10 18.48
N LYS A 8 14.00 -9.95 18.66
CA LYS A 8 13.02 -11.04 18.65
C LYS A 8 11.64 -10.49 18.33
N ARG A 9 10.74 -11.36 17.86
CA ARG A 9 9.35 -11.00 17.61
C ARG A 9 8.59 -10.89 18.93
N VAL A 10 8.27 -9.67 19.34
CA VAL A 10 7.46 -9.38 20.54
C VAL A 10 6.12 -8.74 20.16
N CYS A 11 6.15 -7.75 19.26
CA CYS A 11 4.97 -7.14 18.68
C CYS A 11 4.58 -7.85 17.37
N LYS A 12 3.28 -7.96 17.09
CA LYS A 12 2.79 -8.42 15.78
C LYS A 12 3.08 -7.35 14.73
N THR A 13 3.37 -7.78 13.51
CA THR A 13 3.66 -6.90 12.39
C THR A 13 3.07 -7.50 11.12
N ALA A 14 2.44 -6.68 10.30
CA ALA A 14 1.88 -7.07 9.02
C ALA A 14 1.96 -5.88 8.04
N PRO A 15 1.95 -6.12 6.72
CA PRO A 15 1.95 -5.05 5.71
C PRO A 15 0.57 -4.38 5.54
N ILE A 16 -0.38 -4.64 6.44
CA ILE A 16 -1.75 -4.13 6.40
C ILE A 16 -1.97 -3.07 7.48
N ALA A 17 -2.81 -2.09 7.17
CA ALA A 17 -3.23 -1.08 8.13
C ALA A 17 -4.00 -1.71 9.31
N GLY A 18 -3.74 -1.18 10.50
CA GLY A 18 -4.47 -1.52 11.73
C GLY A 18 -4.14 -2.89 12.33
N GLU A 19 -2.92 -3.42 12.11
CA GLU A 19 -2.49 -4.68 12.73
C GLU A 19 -2.46 -4.60 14.27
N THR A 20 -1.85 -3.54 14.82
CA THR A 20 -1.89 -3.27 16.26
C THR A 20 -3.21 -2.58 16.60
N LYS A 21 -4.09 -3.27 17.33
CA LYS A 21 -5.41 -2.76 17.74
C LYS A 21 -5.47 -2.28 19.18
N VAL A 22 -4.67 -2.88 20.04
CA VAL A 22 -4.63 -2.60 21.48
C VAL A 22 -3.18 -2.33 21.85
N TRP A 23 -3.00 -1.38 22.75
CA TRP A 23 -1.68 -1.01 23.24
C TRP A 23 -1.09 -2.09 24.16
N GLN A 24 0.23 -2.19 24.20
CA GLN A 24 0.94 -3.19 25.01
C GLN A 24 2.27 -2.67 25.57
N TYR A 25 2.62 -3.13 26.77
CA TYR A 25 3.93 -2.88 27.37
C TYR A 25 4.95 -3.94 26.94
N VAL A 26 6.14 -3.49 26.55
CA VAL A 26 7.28 -4.35 26.21
C VAL A 26 8.50 -3.94 27.02
N SER A 27 8.96 -4.83 27.91
CA SER A 27 10.22 -4.60 28.64
C SER A 27 11.42 -4.71 27.70
N LEU A 28 12.23 -3.65 27.65
CA LEU A 28 13.52 -3.64 26.96
C LEU A 28 14.65 -4.07 27.89
N MET A 29 14.71 -3.43 29.06
CA MET A 29 15.64 -3.70 30.15
C MET A 29 14.87 -3.75 31.48
N ARG A 30 15.55 -4.09 32.59
CA ARG A 30 14.92 -4.17 33.92
C ARG A 30 14.22 -2.86 34.36
N ARG A 31 14.66 -1.71 33.84
CA ARG A 31 14.15 -0.38 34.23
C ARG A 31 13.53 0.42 33.08
N ILE A 32 13.45 -0.15 31.87
CA ILE A 32 12.95 0.56 30.68
C ILE A 32 11.89 -0.29 30.01
N TYR A 33 10.70 0.30 29.85
CA TYR A 33 9.56 -0.26 29.16
C TYR A 33 9.23 0.59 27.94
N MET A 34 8.86 -0.06 26.85
CA MET A 34 8.33 0.56 25.64
C MET A 34 6.83 0.31 25.57
N ILE A 35 6.11 1.24 24.96
CA ILE A 35 4.69 1.12 24.68
C ILE A 35 4.54 1.03 23.17
N ASP A 36 3.86 -0.01 22.70
CA ASP A 36 3.40 -0.14 21.33
C ASP A 36 1.92 0.22 21.30
N CYS A 37 1.52 1.20 20.50
CA CYS A 37 0.14 1.70 20.43
C CYS A 37 -0.42 1.59 19.00
N PRO A 38 -1.75 1.52 18.84
CA PRO A 38 -2.37 1.60 17.51
C PRO A 38 -1.98 2.92 16.81
N GLY A 39 -1.90 2.88 15.48
CA GLY A 39 -1.68 4.08 14.67
C GLY A 39 -2.91 5.01 14.73
N VAL A 40 -2.67 6.31 14.89
CA VAL A 40 -3.71 7.35 14.91
C VAL A 40 -3.60 8.20 13.66
N VAL A 41 -4.73 8.50 13.04
CA VAL A 41 -4.83 9.34 11.85
C VAL A 41 -5.52 10.63 12.24
N TYR A 42 -4.84 11.75 12.01
CA TYR A 42 -5.41 13.06 12.27
C TYR A 42 -6.07 13.61 11.00
N PRO A 43 -7.26 14.22 11.09
CA PRO A 43 -7.89 14.85 9.93
C PRO A 43 -7.12 16.12 9.57
N GLN A 44 -6.25 16.05 8.55
CA GLN A 44 -5.43 17.18 8.09
C GLN A 44 -5.97 17.86 6.83
N GLY A 45 -7.23 17.61 6.47
CA GLY A 45 -7.79 18.07 5.19
C GLY A 45 -7.18 17.36 3.98
N ASP A 46 -6.56 16.20 4.19
CA ASP A 46 -6.06 15.35 3.12
C ASP A 46 -7.21 14.88 2.22
N SER A 47 -6.97 14.86 0.92
CA SER A 47 -7.85 14.16 -0.02
C SER A 47 -7.83 12.65 0.20
N GLU A 48 -8.88 11.97 -0.23
CA GLU A 48 -8.99 10.50 -0.13
C GLU A 48 -7.77 9.79 -0.75
N THR A 49 -7.33 10.21 -1.94
CA THR A 49 -6.12 9.69 -2.59
C THR A 49 -4.88 9.84 -1.71
N GLN A 50 -4.71 10.97 -1.01
CA GLN A 50 -3.58 11.16 -0.09
C GLN A 50 -3.65 10.23 1.12
N ILE A 51 -4.84 10.02 1.68
CA ILE A 51 -5.04 9.10 2.81
C ILE A 51 -4.70 7.65 2.41
N ILE A 52 -5.16 7.21 1.24
CA ILE A 52 -4.90 5.87 0.71
C ILE A 52 -3.40 5.67 0.47
N LEU A 53 -2.73 6.64 -0.16
CA LEU A 53 -1.30 6.54 -0.47
C LEU A 53 -0.40 6.62 0.77
N LYS A 54 -0.91 7.13 1.90
CA LYS A 54 -0.24 7.05 3.22
C LYS A 54 -0.39 5.66 3.87
N GLY A 55 -1.14 4.73 3.27
CA GLY A 55 -1.34 3.37 3.81
C GLY A 55 -2.26 3.33 5.03
N VAL A 56 -3.12 4.34 5.19
CA VAL A 56 -4.05 4.44 6.33
C VAL A 56 -5.20 3.43 6.21
N VAL A 57 -5.63 3.17 4.99
CA VAL A 57 -6.74 2.26 4.67
C VAL A 57 -6.18 1.02 3.99
N ARG A 58 -6.82 -0.11 4.27
CA ARG A 58 -6.59 -1.38 3.58
C ARG A 58 -7.00 -1.27 2.12
N VAL A 59 -6.12 -1.65 1.19
CA VAL A 59 -6.35 -1.49 -0.26
C VAL A 59 -7.58 -2.28 -0.69
N GLU A 60 -7.85 -3.42 -0.06
CA GLU A 60 -9.00 -4.28 -0.32
C GLU A 60 -10.35 -3.62 -0.01
N ASN A 61 -10.34 -2.57 0.83
CA ASN A 61 -11.55 -1.82 1.21
C ASN A 61 -11.78 -0.57 0.35
N VAL A 62 -10.87 -0.26 -0.58
CA VAL A 62 -11.00 0.89 -1.47
C VAL A 62 -12.01 0.55 -2.56
N LYS A 63 -13.08 1.35 -2.67
CA LYS A 63 -14.18 1.09 -3.62
C LYS A 63 -13.75 1.20 -5.07
N ASP A 64 -13.03 2.27 -5.41
CA ASP A 64 -12.65 2.60 -6.79
C ASP A 64 -11.13 2.80 -6.90
N PRO A 65 -10.32 1.74 -6.85
CA PRO A 65 -8.86 1.85 -6.81
C PRO A 65 -8.26 2.55 -8.04
N ILE A 66 -8.93 2.47 -9.19
CA ILE A 66 -8.50 3.10 -10.45
C ILE A 66 -8.38 4.62 -10.30
N ASN A 67 -9.30 5.25 -9.57
CA ASN A 67 -9.32 6.72 -9.39
C ASN A 67 -8.08 7.24 -8.65
N HIS A 68 -7.38 6.37 -7.93
CA HIS A 68 -6.19 6.73 -7.16
C HIS A 68 -4.88 6.40 -7.87
N VAL A 69 -4.92 5.68 -9.01
CA VAL A 69 -3.72 5.28 -9.76
C VAL A 69 -2.98 6.50 -10.32
N GLN A 70 -3.71 7.52 -10.78
CA GLN A 70 -3.08 8.76 -11.25
C GLN A 70 -2.18 9.37 -10.16
N GLY A 71 -2.65 9.37 -8.91
CA GLY A 71 -1.86 9.86 -7.78
C GLY A 71 -0.57 9.06 -7.53
N VAL A 72 -0.51 7.78 -7.93
CA VAL A 72 0.72 6.98 -7.91
C VAL A 72 1.65 7.41 -9.04
N LEU A 73 1.12 7.52 -10.26
CA LEU A 73 1.90 7.90 -11.45
C LEU A 73 2.54 9.29 -11.28
N ASP A 74 1.84 10.23 -10.65
CA ASP A 74 2.35 11.58 -10.39
C ASP A 74 3.52 11.60 -9.38
N ARG A 75 3.60 10.60 -8.49
CA ARG A 75 4.62 10.53 -7.43
C ARG A 75 5.87 9.76 -7.85
N VAL A 76 5.76 8.88 -8.84
CA VAL A 76 6.84 7.99 -9.25
C VAL A 76 7.35 8.40 -10.61
N ARG A 77 8.67 8.57 -10.74
CA ARG A 77 9.27 8.87 -12.05
C ARG A 77 9.01 7.72 -13.02
N GLU A 78 8.58 8.07 -14.22
CA GLU A 78 8.17 7.13 -15.29
C GLU A 78 9.20 6.00 -15.51
N GLN A 79 10.48 6.36 -15.57
CA GLN A 79 11.61 5.43 -15.74
C GLN A 79 11.63 4.26 -14.73
N TYR A 80 11.19 4.49 -13.49
CA TYR A 80 11.16 3.44 -12.47
C TYR A 80 10.00 2.47 -12.71
N LEU A 81 8.86 2.97 -13.17
CA LEU A 81 7.69 2.13 -13.46
C LEU A 81 7.93 1.29 -14.73
N LEU A 82 8.51 1.87 -15.78
CA LEU A 82 8.92 1.14 -16.99
C LEU A 82 9.84 -0.03 -16.65
N LYS A 83 10.84 0.22 -15.80
CA LYS A 83 11.80 -0.81 -15.36
C LYS A 83 11.15 -1.87 -14.47
N THR A 84 10.37 -1.45 -13.46
CA THR A 84 9.73 -2.36 -12.50
C THR A 84 8.72 -3.29 -13.17
N TYR A 85 7.90 -2.77 -14.08
CA TYR A 85 6.86 -3.55 -14.75
C TYR A 85 7.29 -4.12 -16.10
N SER A 86 8.46 -3.72 -16.62
CA SER A 86 8.98 -4.16 -17.92
C SER A 86 7.95 -3.95 -19.06
N ILE A 87 7.41 -2.73 -19.11
CA ILE A 87 6.43 -2.26 -20.09
C ILE A 87 7.01 -1.11 -20.91
N ASP A 88 6.46 -0.89 -22.10
CA ASP A 88 6.75 0.29 -22.92
C ASP A 88 6.07 1.55 -22.37
N PRO A 89 6.50 2.76 -22.81
CA PRO A 89 5.84 4.02 -22.47
C PRO A 89 4.33 3.98 -22.66
N TRP A 90 3.62 4.71 -21.81
CA TRP A 90 2.17 4.80 -21.78
C TRP A 90 1.71 6.25 -21.89
N ASN A 91 0.48 6.45 -22.37
CA ASN A 91 -0.08 7.79 -22.57
C ASN A 91 -1.09 8.20 -21.50
N ASP A 92 -1.76 7.22 -20.89
CA ASP A 92 -2.78 7.44 -19.87
C ASP A 92 -2.82 6.27 -18.85
N VAL A 93 -3.58 6.46 -17.78
CA VAL A 93 -3.75 5.47 -16.69
C VAL A 93 -4.28 4.13 -17.22
N TYR A 94 -5.26 4.15 -18.11
CA TYR A 94 -5.87 2.93 -18.65
C TYR A 94 -4.91 2.16 -19.54
N ASN A 95 -4.10 2.87 -20.32
CA ASN A 95 -3.05 2.32 -21.17
C ASN A 95 -1.94 1.69 -20.31
N PHE A 96 -1.52 2.37 -19.24
CA PHE A 96 -0.59 1.82 -18.24
C PHE A 96 -1.11 0.51 -17.64
N LEU A 97 -2.34 0.53 -17.12
CA LEU A 97 -2.97 -0.66 -16.51
C LEU A 97 -3.14 -1.79 -17.53
N THR A 98 -3.55 -1.48 -18.76
CA THR A 98 -3.70 -2.45 -19.85
C THR A 98 -2.37 -3.14 -20.15
N LYS A 99 -1.28 -2.38 -20.29
CA LYS A 99 0.05 -2.93 -20.55
C LYS A 99 0.50 -3.87 -19.43
N ILE A 100 0.25 -3.51 -18.17
CA ILE A 100 0.54 -4.39 -17.03
C ILE A 100 -0.30 -5.67 -17.08
N CYS A 101 -1.61 -5.57 -17.33
CA CYS A 101 -2.49 -6.73 -17.40
C CYS A 101 -2.09 -7.71 -18.51
N VAL A 102 -1.75 -7.19 -19.70
CA VAL A 102 -1.24 -8.01 -20.81
C VAL A 102 0.09 -8.68 -20.42
N LYS A 103 1.02 -7.93 -19.81
CA LYS A 103 2.32 -8.45 -19.39
C LYS A 103 2.21 -9.53 -18.31
N THR A 104 1.25 -9.40 -17.40
CA THR A 104 1.05 -10.29 -16.25
C THR A 104 0.04 -11.42 -16.50
N GLY A 105 -0.63 -11.42 -17.66
CA GLY A 105 -1.68 -12.39 -17.99
C GLY A 105 -2.97 -12.23 -17.18
N ARG A 106 -3.19 -11.08 -16.52
CA ARG A 106 -4.37 -10.81 -15.67
C ARG A 106 -5.51 -10.22 -16.48
N LEU A 107 -6.04 -11.01 -17.41
CA LEU A 107 -7.15 -10.64 -18.30
C LEU A 107 -8.42 -11.42 -17.92
N LEU A 108 -9.59 -10.80 -18.08
CA LEU A 108 -10.87 -11.49 -17.88
C LEU A 108 -11.18 -12.44 -19.05
N LYS A 109 -12.02 -13.45 -18.78
CA LYS A 109 -12.40 -14.52 -19.73
C LYS A 109 -13.15 -14.02 -20.98
N VAL A 110 -13.62 -12.77 -20.95
CA VAL A 110 -14.06 -12.03 -22.13
C VAL A 110 -12.94 -11.06 -22.45
N ASN A 111 -12.45 -11.06 -23.69
CA ASN A 111 -11.28 -10.36 -24.24
C ASN A 111 -11.34 -8.81 -24.13
N ARG A 112 -11.72 -8.31 -22.96
CA ARG A 112 -11.71 -6.92 -22.53
C ARG A 112 -10.52 -6.75 -21.61
N SER A 113 -9.63 -5.84 -21.98
CA SER A 113 -8.54 -5.32 -21.16
C SER A 113 -9.05 -4.52 -19.96
N ILE A 114 -10.04 -5.03 -19.24
CA ILE A 114 -10.47 -4.46 -17.97
C ILE A 114 -9.60 -5.14 -16.93
N ALA A 115 -8.71 -4.33 -16.35
CA ALA A 115 -7.81 -4.76 -15.31
C ALA A 115 -8.60 -5.46 -14.20
N VAL A 116 -8.28 -6.73 -13.94
CA VAL A 116 -8.69 -7.39 -12.69
C VAL A 116 -7.86 -6.75 -11.59
N ILE A 117 -8.26 -5.56 -11.14
CA ILE A 117 -7.82 -4.95 -9.88
C ILE A 117 -8.76 -5.47 -8.77
N HIS A 118 -9.02 -6.79 -8.80
CA HIS A 118 -9.63 -7.52 -7.71
C HIS A 118 -8.59 -8.53 -7.25
N ALA A 119 -7.65 -8.04 -6.44
CA ALA A 119 -6.87 -8.78 -5.48
C ALA A 119 -6.25 -7.78 -4.51
#